data_AF-A0A537TXQ6-F1
#
_entry.id   AF-A0A537TXQ6-F1
#
_cell.length_a   1.000
_cell.length_b   1.000
_cell.length_c   1.000
_cell.angle_alpha   90.00
_cell.angle_beta   90.00
_cell.angle_gamma   90.00
#
_symmetry.space_group_name_H-M   'P 1'
#
loop_
_entity.id
_entity.type
_entity.pdbx_description
1 polymer ?
#
loop_
_entity_poly.entity_id
_entity_poly.type
_entity_poly.pdbx_seq_one_letter_code
_entity_poly.pdbx_strand_id
1 'polypeptide(L)' 'MQDQAASRVKSPQVQKCLEKAAYCERMASIVSDADARFQFAEVAKQWQHLAKQIEELESERQRCRIKRAAER' A
#
# COMPACT_ATOMS: atom_id res chain seq x y z
N MET A 1 -10.38 11.78 -21.31
CA MET A 1 -11.18 11.79 -20.07
C MET A 1 -10.22 12.09 -18.93
N GLN A 2 -10.36 13.25 -18.33
CA GLN A 2 -9.65 13.61 -17.10
C GLN A 2 -10.45 13.05 -15.93
N ASP A 3 -9.82 12.26 -15.07
CA ASP A 3 -10.33 12.06 -13.72
C ASP A 3 -9.27 12.51 -12.72
N GLN A 4 -9.62 13.61 -12.09
CA GLN A 4 -8.90 14.36 -11.09
C GLN A 4 -9.34 13.79 -9.74
N ALA A 5 -8.54 12.88 -9.18
CA ALA A 5 -8.61 12.55 -7.76
C ALA A 5 -7.27 12.94 -7.15
N ALA A 6 -7.32 13.74 -6.09
CA ALA A 6 -6.18 14.20 -5.30
C ALA A 6 -5.39 13.01 -4.74
N SER A 7 -4.54 12.43 -5.58
CA SER A 7 -3.56 11.45 -5.18
C SER A 7 -2.45 12.25 -4.50
N ARG A 8 -2.44 12.27 -3.16
CA ARG A 8 -1.17 12.22 -2.44
C ARG A 8 -0.35 11.20 -3.20
N VAL A 9 0.69 11.63 -3.92
CA VAL A 9 1.53 10.72 -4.70
C VAL A 9 2.12 9.76 -3.69
N LYS A 10 1.47 8.60 -3.53
CA LYS A 10 1.94 7.52 -2.67
C LYS A 10 3.30 7.13 -3.22
N SER A 11 4.23 6.80 -2.34
CA SER A 11 5.56 6.44 -2.83
C SER A 11 5.47 5.26 -3.79
N PRO A 12 6.42 5.12 -4.72
CA PRO A 12 6.44 4.00 -5.65
C PRO A 12 6.36 2.63 -4.93
N GLN A 13 6.88 2.54 -3.71
CA GLN A 13 6.83 1.33 -2.90
C GLN A 13 5.43 1.07 -2.33
N VAL A 14 4.77 2.10 -1.81
CA VAL A 14 3.37 2.01 -1.35
C VAL A 14 2.46 1.63 -2.52
N GLN A 15 2.62 2.26 -3.68
CA GLN A 15 1.82 1.96 -4.87
C GLN A 15 2.00 0.50 -5.32
N LYS A 16 3.24 0.00 -5.38
CA LYS A 16 3.53 -1.40 -5.72
C LYS A 16 2.88 -2.39 -4.75
N CYS A 17 2.83 -2.07 -3.46
CA CYS A 17 2.14 -2.90 -2.48
C CYS A 17 0.63 -2.91 -2.73
N LEU A 18 0.02 -1.76 -3.00
CA LEU A 18 -1.41 -1.65 -3.29
C LEU A 18 -1.80 -2.36 -4.60
N GLU A 19 -0.95 -2.30 -5.64
CA GLU A 19 -1.16 -3.03 -6.89
C GLU A 19 -1.18 -4.55 -6.66
N LYS A 20 -0.28 -5.05 -5.82
CA LYS A 20 -0.26 -6.46 -5.42
C LYS A 20 -1.46 -6.84 -4.56
N ALA A 21 -1.88 -5.98 -3.63
CA ALA A 21 -3.09 -6.18 -2.85
C ALA A 21 -4.31 -6.32 -3.77
N ALA A 22 -4.49 -5.38 -4.69
CA ALA A 22 -5.60 -5.38 -5.64
C ALA A 22 -5.58 -6.60 -6.58
N TYR A 23 -4.39 -7.08 -6.96
CA TYR A 23 -4.26 -8.33 -7.69
C TYR A 23 -4.77 -9.52 -6.87
N CYS A 24 -4.35 -9.64 -5.62
CA CYS A 24 -4.80 -10.70 -4.72
C CYS A 24 -6.31 -10.64 -4.45
N GLU A 25 -6.91 -9.45 -4.29
CA GLU A 25 -8.36 -9.30 -4.15
C GLU A 25 -9.13 -9.76 -5.39
N ARG A 26 -8.62 -9.44 -6.58
CA ARG A 26 -9.20 -9.94 -7.84
C ARG A 26 -9.12 -11.47 -7.92
N MET A 27 -7.99 -12.06 -7.52
CA MET A 27 -7.84 -13.52 -7.47
C MET A 27 -8.80 -14.17 -6.47
N ALA A 28 -8.91 -13.62 -5.25
CA ALA A 28 -9.88 -14.11 -4.26
C ALA A 28 -11.33 -14.09 -4.79
N SER A 29 -11.65 -13.13 -5.66
CA SER A 29 -13.00 -12.98 -6.22
C SER A 29 -13.32 -13.95 -7.36
N ILE A 30 -12.32 -14.45 -8.08
CA ILE A 30 -12.52 -15.33 -9.25
C ILE A 30 -12.20 -16.80 -8.99
N VAL A 31 -11.44 -17.11 -7.93
CA VAL A 31 -11.01 -18.48 -7.65
C VAL A 31 -12.13 -19.25 -6.94
N SER A 32 -12.50 -20.40 -7.52
CA SER A 32 -13.56 -21.28 -7.00
C SER A 32 -13.14 -22.03 -5.74
N ASP A 33 -11.86 -22.38 -5.62
CA ASP A 33 -11.31 -23.07 -4.47
C ASP A 33 -11.35 -22.19 -3.21
N ALA A 34 -11.89 -22.74 -2.12
CA ALA A 34 -12.14 -22.00 -0.89
C ALA A 34 -10.84 -21.65 -0.16
N ASP A 35 -9.87 -22.56 -0.16
CA ASP A 35 -8.58 -22.36 0.51
C ASP A 35 -7.75 -21.31 -0.25
N ALA A 36 -7.69 -21.41 -1.58
CA ALA A 36 -7.02 -20.44 -2.42
C ALA A 36 -7.67 -19.05 -2.30
N ARG A 37 -9.01 -18.96 -2.24
CA ARG A 37 -9.71 -17.70 -1.98
C ARG A 37 -9.32 -17.09 -0.65
N PHE A 38 -9.27 -17.89 0.42
CA PHE A 38 -8.83 -17.43 1.74
C PHE A 38 -7.39 -16.93 1.71
N GLN A 39 -6.48 -17.69 1.11
CA GLN A 39 -5.07 -17.32 0.97
C GLN A 39 -4.89 -16.01 0.19
N PHE A 40 -5.59 -15.85 -0.94
CA PHE A 40 -5.53 -14.61 -1.71
C PHE A 40 -6.07 -13.41 -0.91
N ALA A 41 -7.18 -13.59 -0.17
CA ALA A 41 -7.72 -12.53 0.68
C ALA A 41 -6.78 -12.18 1.84
N GLU A 42 -6.10 -13.16 2.43
CA GLU A 42 -5.11 -12.94 3.48
C GLU A 42 -3.89 -12.18 2.94
N VAL A 43 -3.33 -12.62 1.81
CA VAL A 43 -2.18 -11.97 1.18
C VAL A 43 -2.53 -10.55 0.74
N ALA A 44 -3.75 -10.29 0.27
CA ALA A 44 -4.22 -8.93 -0.02
C ALA A 44 -4.14 -8.02 1.22
N LYS A 45 -4.62 -8.50 2.38
CA LYS A 45 -4.55 -7.76 3.64
C LYS A 45 -3.10 -7.51 4.07
N GLN A 46 -2.22 -8.50 3.89
CA GLN A 46 -0.80 -8.34 4.19
C GLN A 46 -0.14 -7.24 3.33
N TRP A 47 -0.45 -7.19 2.02
CA TRP A 47 0.04 -6.13 1.14
C TRP A 47 -0.49 -4.75 1.52
N GLN A 48 -1.76 -4.64 1.92
CA GLN A 48 -2.34 -3.39 2.42
C GLN A 48 -1.67 -2.93 3.72
N HIS A 49 -1.43 -3.87 4.64
CA HIS A 49 -0.76 -3.58 5.89
C HIS A 49 0.68 -3.11 5.65
N LEU A 50 1.42 -3.78 4.77
CA LEU A 50 2.77 -3.37 4.39
C LEU A 50 2.79 -1.98 3.74
N ALA A 51 1.83 -1.68 2.85
CA ALA A 51 1.69 -0.35 2.25
C ALA A 51 1.53 0.74 3.31
N LYS A 52 0.73 0.46 4.36
CA LYS A 52 0.54 1.38 5.50
C LYS A 52 1.82 1.57 6.30
N GLN A 53 2.55 0.50 6.60
CA GLN A 53 3.82 0.57 7.32
C GLN A 53 4.87 1.38 6.57
N ILE A 54 4.95 1.23 5.24
CA ILE A 54 5.86 2.02 4.41
C ILE A 54 5.48 3.51 4.46
N GLU A 55 4.20 3.85 4.32
CA GLU A 55 3.72 5.23 4.40
C GLU A 55 4.02 5.88 5.76
N GLU A 56 3.86 5.13 6.86
CA GLU A 56 4.20 5.55 8.22
C GLU A 56 5.71 5.80 8.37
N LEU A 57 6.54 4.86 7.93
CA LEU A 57 8.01 4.98 7.96
C LEU A 57 8.51 6.16 7.12
N GLU A 58 7.95 6.38 5.94
CA GLU A 58 8.30 7.52 5.09
C GLU A 58 7.90 8.85 5.74
N SER A 59 6.74 8.89 6.38
CA SER A 59 6.27 10.06 7.14
C SER A 59 7.17 10.34 8.34
N GLU A 60 7.60 9.32 9.08
CA GLU A 60 8.58 9.44 10.16
C GLU A 60 9.93 9.95 9.67
N ARG A 61 10.43 9.37 8.58
CA ARG A 61 11.70 9.80 7.97
C ARG A 61 11.65 11.26 7.54
N GLN A 62 10.53 11.71 6.96
CA GLN A 62 10.34 13.09 6.57
C GLN A 62 10.28 14.02 7.79
N ARG A 63 9.57 13.63 8.86
CA ARG A 63 9.53 14.38 10.13
C ARG A 63 10.92 14.54 10.76
N CYS A 64 11.69 13.46 10.83
CA CYS A 64 13.06 13.49 11.34
C CYS A 64 13.98 14.38 10.49
N ARG A 65 13.81 14.38 9.16
CA ARG A 65 14.56 15.24 8.25
C ARG A 65 14.28 16.72 8.49
N ILE A 66 13.00 17.08 8.66
CA ILE A 66 12.60 18.47 8.93
C ILE A 66 13.14 18.95 10.27
N LYS A 67 13.03 18.15 11.33
CA LYS A 67 13.57 18.50 12.66
C LYS A 67 15.08 18.81 12.61
N ARG A 68 15.86 17.92 11.98
CA ARG A 68 17.32 18.10 11.81
C ARG A 68 17.72 19.29 10.94
N ALA A 69 16.84 19.76 10.06
CA ALA A 69 17.08 20.95 9.25
C ALA A 69 16.76 22.24 10.01
N ALA A 70 15.82 22.20 10.94
CA ALA A 70 15.44 23.34 11.78
C ALA A 70 16.42 23.60 12.95
N GLU A 71 17.25 22.61 13.30
CA GLU A 71 18.27 22.70 14.36
C GLU A 71 19.65 23.16 13.85
N ARG A 72 19.75 23.54 12.57
CA ARG A 72 20.96 24.13 11.95
C ARG A 72 20.75 25.61 11.70
#